data_AF-A0A0J5H0I6-F1
#
_entry.id   AF-A0A0J5H0I6-F1
#
_cell.length_a   1.000
_cell.length_b   1.000
_cell.length_c   1.000
_cell.angle_alpha   90.00
_cell.angle_beta   90.00
_cell.angle_gamma   90.00
#
_symmetry.space_group_name_H-M   'P 1'
#
loop_
_entity.id
_entity.type
_entity.pdbx_description
1 polymer ?
#
loop_
_entity_poly.entity_id
_entity_poly.type
_entity_poly.pdbx_seq_one_letter_code
_entity_poly.pdbx_strand_id
1 'polypeptide(L)' 'MLKQGFEKIIYFVFTMFIFVMLWKAMGIFWNAFVPWNLKTDLIGLFVVAPLLIILAFVLSSLSFKVIKSGK' A
#
# COMPACT_ATOMS: atom_id res chain seq x y z
N MET A 1 21.05 14.92 -10.83
CA MET A 1 19.56 14.94 -10.84
C MET A 1 18.95 13.60 -11.24
N LEU A 2 19.42 12.93 -12.31
CA LEU A 2 18.87 11.64 -12.77
C LEU A 2 18.87 10.52 -11.70
N LYS A 3 19.96 10.38 -10.91
CA LYS A 3 20.05 9.36 -9.84
C LYS A 3 19.00 9.53 -8.73
N GLN A 4 18.78 10.77 -8.27
CA GLN A 4 17.78 11.07 -7.24
C GLN A 4 16.34 10.94 -7.76
N GLY A 5 16.10 11.26 -9.04
CA GLY A 5 14.80 11.02 -9.68
C GLY A 5 14.50 9.53 -9.79
N PHE A 6 15.49 8.72 -10.17
CA PHE A 6 15.35 7.27 -10.31
C PHE A 6 15.06 6.58 -8.97
N GLU A 7 15.73 6.98 -7.89
CA GLU A 7 15.43 6.47 -6.53
C GLU A 7 13.99 6.74 -6.11
N LYS A 8 13.46 7.94 -6.39
CA LYS A 8 12.05 8.29 -6.11
C LYS A 8 11.07 7.44 -6.92
N ILE A 9 11.39 7.17 -8.19
CA ILE A 9 10.57 6.30 -9.04
C ILE A 9 10.55 4.88 -8.49
N ILE A 10 11.72 4.31 -8.14
CA ILE A 10 11.79 2.97 -7.55
C ILE A 10 11.01 2.92 -6.24
N TYR A 11 11.16 3.93 -5.37
CA TYR A 11 10.40 4.04 -4.13
C TYR A 11 8.89 4.05 -4.38
N PHE A 12 8.43 4.83 -5.35
CA PHE A 12 7.02 4.90 -5.71
C PHE A 12 6.50 3.57 -6.27
N VAL A 13 7.23 2.95 -7.19
CA VAL A 13 6.86 1.63 -7.77
C VAL A 13 6.80 0.56 -6.69
N PHE A 14 7.75 0.55 -5.76
CA PHE A 14 7.77 -0.38 -4.63
C PHE A 14 6.60 -0.14 -3.66
N THR A 15 6.28 1.12 -3.38
CA THR A 15 5.12 1.49 -2.56
C THR A 15 3.81 1.04 -3.21
N MET A 16 3.67 1.26 -4.53
CA MET A 16 2.52 0.78 -5.31
C MET A 16 2.42 -0.75 -5.28
N PHE A 17 3.54 -1.46 -5.39
CA PHE A 17 3.57 -2.91 -5.27
C PHE A 17 3.05 -3.40 -3.91
N ILE A 18 3.52 -2.79 -2.81
CA ILE A 18 3.02 -3.09 -1.46
C ILE A 18 1.53 -2.80 -1.35
N PHE A 19 1.08 -1.64 -1.85
CA PHE A 19 -0.34 -1.28 -1.83
C PHE A 19 -1.20 -2.31 -2.57
N VAL A 20 -0.80 -2.77 -3.76
CA VAL A 20 -1.55 -3.79 -4.52
C VAL A 20 -1.62 -5.10 -3.75
N MET A 21 -0.54 -5.53 -3.10
CA MET A 21 -0.55 -6.73 -2.25
C MET A 21 -1.50 -6.58 -1.07
N LEU A 22 -1.44 -5.46 -0.35
CA LEU A 22 -2.32 -5.17 0.77
C LEU A 22 -3.79 -5.10 0.33
N TRP A 23 -4.07 -4.45 -0.80
CA TRP A 23 -5.41 -4.34 -1.37
C TRP A 23 -5.98 -5.71 -1.73
N LYS A 24 -5.18 -6.58 -2.36
CA LYS A 24 -5.60 -7.96 -2.67
C LYS A 24 -5.88 -8.76 -1.41
N ALA A 25 -5.00 -8.70 -0.41
CA ALA A 25 -5.22 -9.37 0.86
C ALA A 25 -6.50 -8.87 1.53
N MET A 26 -6.70 -7.56 1.58
CA MET A 26 -7.91 -6.95 2.11
C MET A 26 -9.15 -7.39 1.34
N GLY A 27 -9.09 -7.51 0.01
CA GLY A 27 -10.19 -8.04 -0.80
C GLY A 27 -10.59 -9.48 -0.42
N ILE A 28 -9.63 -10.33 -0.07
CA ILE A 28 -9.92 -11.70 0.43
C ILE A 28 -10.66 -11.62 1.76
N PHE A 29 -10.18 -10.81 2.71
CA PHE A 29 -10.85 -10.61 4.00
C PHE A 29 -12.23 -9.96 3.82
N TRP A 30 -12.34 -8.98 2.93
CA TRP A 30 -13.58 -8.27 2.65
C TRP A 30 -14.65 -9.22 2.13
N ASN A 31 -14.30 -10.07 1.16
CA ASN A 31 -15.21 -11.06 0.61
C ASN A 31 -15.63 -12.14 1.60
N ALA A 32 -14.79 -12.45 2.58
CA ALA A 32 -15.09 -13.44 3.61
C ALA A 32 -15.95 -12.89 4.75
N PHE A 33 -15.81 -11.61 5.10
CA PHE A 33 -16.39 -11.06 6.33
C PHE A 33 -17.37 -9.90 6.12
N VAL A 34 -17.36 -9.23 4.97
CA VAL A 34 -18.17 -8.02 4.72
C VAL A 34 -19.25 -8.31 3.67
N PRO A 35 -20.52 -8.06 3.98
CA PRO A 35 -21.61 -8.20 3.01
C PRO A 35 -21.43 -7.20 1.86
N TRP A 36 -21.64 -7.65 0.63
CA TRP A 36 -21.62 -6.80 -0.56
C TRP A 36 -22.85 -5.87 -0.59
N ASN A 37 -22.68 -4.65 -0.09
CA ASN A 37 -23.68 -3.60 -0.19
C ASN A 37 -23.01 -2.23 -0.41
N LEU A 38 -23.77 -1.28 -0.95
CA LEU A 38 -23.23 0.02 -1.33
C LEU A 38 -22.63 0.80 -0.15
N LYS A 39 -23.14 0.64 1.08
CA LYS A 39 -22.60 1.35 2.25
C LYS A 39 -21.23 0.80 2.65
N THR A 40 -21.08 -0.52 2.68
CA THR A 40 -19.79 -1.14 2.98
C THR A 40 -18.79 -0.86 1.88
N ASP A 41 -19.19 -0.90 0.61
CA ASP A 41 -18.26 -0.66 -0.50
C ASP A 41 -17.71 0.77 -0.47
N LEU A 42 -18.53 1.75 -0.09
CA LEU A 42 -18.08 3.12 0.18
C LEU A 42 -17.08 3.19 1.35
N ILE A 43 -17.27 2.40 2.41
CA ILE A 43 -16.28 2.29 3.50
C ILE A 43 -14.97 1.68 2.98
N GLY A 44 -15.05 0.63 2.16
CA GLY A 44 -13.89 0.03 1.51
C GLY A 44 -13.10 1.05 0.69
N LEU A 45 -13.81 1.89 -0.08
CA LEU A 45 -13.16 2.88 -0.93
C LEU A 45 -12.63 4.09 -0.15
N PHE A 46 -13.43 4.67 0.75
CA PHE A 46 -13.12 5.96 1.38
C PHE A 46 -12.43 5.86 2.75
N VAL A 47 -12.49 4.70 3.40
CA VAL A 47 -11.83 4.49 4.70
C VAL A 47 -10.68 3.52 4.55
N VAL A 48 -10.94 2.35 3.97
CA VAL A 48 -9.94 1.29 3.88
C VAL A 48 -8.84 1.62 2.87
N ALA A 49 -9.18 2.13 1.69
CA ALA A 49 -8.17 2.47 0.69
C ALA A 49 -7.16 3.52 1.20
N PRO A 50 -7.58 4.67 1.81
CA PRO A 50 -6.63 5.61 2.42
C PRO A 50 -5.78 4.99 3.52
N LEU A 51 -6.36 4.13 4.36
CA LEU A 51 -5.63 3.44 5.43
C LEU A 51 -4.52 2.55 4.85
N LEU A 52 -4.83 1.80 3.80
CA LEU A 52 -3.88 0.92 3.11
C LEU A 52 -2.81 1.70 2.35
N ILE A 53 -3.13 2.88 1.81
CA ILE A 53 -2.15 3.79 1.21
C ILE A 53 -1.13 4.22 2.27
N ILE A 54 -1.60 4.72 3.42
CA ILE A 54 -0.72 5.14 4.52
C ILE A 54 0.16 3.97 4.96
N LEU A 55 -0.44 2.79 5.15
CA LEU A 55 0.29 1.58 5.54
C LEU A 55 1.35 1.20 4.51
N ALA A 56 1.04 1.27 3.22
CA ALA A 56 1.98 0.98 2.14
C ALA A 56 3.19 1.95 2.14
N PHE A 57 2.95 3.24 2.37
CA PHE A 57 4.03 4.23 2.50
C PHE A 57 4.93 3.95 3.71
N VAL A 58 4.34 3.59 4.86
CA VAL A 58 5.10 3.24 6.06
C VAL A 58 5.94 1.98 5.83
N LEU A 59 5.36 0.91 5.30
CA LEU A 59 6.07 -0.34 5.01
C LEU A 59 7.19 -0.13 3.98
N SER A 60 6.92 0.65 2.93
CA SER A 60 7.92 1.03 1.93
C SER A 60 9.08 1.79 2.58
N SER A 61 8.77 2.83 3.37
CA SER A 61 9.79 3.60 4.11
C SER A 61 10.65 2.73 5.02
N LEU A 62 10.02 1.82 5.77
CA LEU A 62 10.73 0.89 6.66
C LEU A 62 11.63 -0.07 5.86
N SER A 63 11.13 -0.62 4.75
CA SER A 63 11.89 -1.53 3.89
C SER A 63 13.14 -0.85 3.34
N PHE A 64 13.01 0.37 2.79
CA PHE A 64 14.15 1.14 2.31
C PHE A 64 15.13 1.52 3.42
N LYS A 65 14.62 1.85 4.62
CA LYS A 65 15.47 2.14 5.77
C LYS A 65 16.30 0.91 6.16
N VAL A 66 15.70 -0.27 6.23
CA VAL A 66 16.38 -1.53 6.54
C VAL A 66 17.43 -1.86 5.47
N ILE A 67 17.08 -1.76 4.18
CA ILE A 67 18.02 -2.01 3.07
C ILE A 67 19.24 -1.08 3.14
N LYS A 68 19.02 0.19 3.53
CA LYS A 68 20.10 1.17 3.64
C LYS A 68 20.96 0.99 4.89
N SER A 69 20.38 0.55 5.99
CA SER A 69 21.09 0.28 7.26
C SER A 69 21.79 -1.08 7.30
N GLY A 70 21.40 -2.03 6.44
CA GLY A 70 22.07 -3.33 6.31
C GLY A 70 23.30 -3.33 5.38
N LYS A 71 23.65 -2.19 4.80
CA LYS A 71 24.92 -1.93 4.09
C LYS A 71 25.89 -1.23 5.01
#